data_AF-A0A972TL33-F1
#
_entry.id   AF-A0A972TL33-F1
#
_cell.length_a   1.000
_cell.length_b   1.000
_cell.length_c   1.000
_cell.angle_alpha   90.00
_cell.angle_beta   90.00
_cell.angle_gamma   90.00
#
_symmetry.space_group_name_H-M   'P 1'
#
loop_
_entity.id
_entity.type
_entity.pdbx_description
1 polymer ?
#
loop_
_entity_poly.entity_id
_entity_poly.type
_entity_poly.pdbx_seq_one_letter_code
_entity_poly.pdbx_strand_id
1 'polypeptide(L)'
;MKNARWDEYVFTIKNLSTYPVIVMNIRLVDPRGTNIESNLNPEQLEEKSKALIKEYKIIGISVAIGAAPAIVAGTAASAGAVGTYLGASMLTPVAFFAAPVVYSMGKYTDMKDKERIEGEFNKRRLTMFTLSDNEAIRGSAFFPIVPNPKTLVFEYQTQNKIKALGMSLEKIAGLHIGPPKKPEKEELK
;
A
#
# COMPACT_ATOMS: atom_id res chain seq x y z
N MET A 1 -4.85 8.30 -14.48
CA MET A 1 -3.43 8.32 -14.07
C MET A 1 -2.77 7.08 -14.70
N LYS A 2 -1.91 7.18 -15.75
CA LYS A 2 -1.46 6.05 -16.67
C LYS A 2 0.10 5.90 -16.93
N ASN A 3 0.90 4.89 -16.42
CA ASN A 3 2.40 4.52 -16.23
C ASN A 3 3.42 4.78 -14.99
N ALA A 4 3.08 4.68 -13.69
CA ALA A 4 3.68 5.37 -12.49
C ALA A 4 4.46 4.39 -11.74
N ARG A 5 5.42 4.95 -11.04
CA ARG A 5 6.31 4.21 -10.18
C ARG A 5 5.88 4.42 -8.74
N TRP A 6 4.59 4.23 -8.48
CA TRP A 6 4.01 4.11 -7.15
C TRP A 6 2.63 3.46 -7.26
N ASP A 7 2.16 2.89 -6.15
CA ASP A 7 0.85 2.30 -5.98
C ASP A 7 -0.03 3.19 -5.12
N GLU A 8 -1.34 3.21 -5.41
CA GLU A 8 -2.36 3.86 -4.59
C GLU A 8 -3.23 2.78 -3.92
N TYR A 9 -3.36 2.87 -2.60
CA TYR A 9 -4.29 2.04 -1.86
C TYR A 9 -5.40 2.94 -1.36
N VAL A 10 -6.62 2.68 -1.81
CA VAL A 10 -7.79 3.51 -1.48
C VAL A 10 -8.52 2.88 -0.30
N PHE A 11 -8.81 3.70 0.70
CA PHE A 11 -9.39 3.28 1.96
C PHE A 11 -10.70 3.97 2.24
N THR A 12 -11.59 3.25 2.91
CA THR A 12 -12.62 3.81 3.77
C THR A 12 -12.36 3.32 5.18
N ILE A 13 -12.12 4.25 6.10
CA ILE A 13 -11.75 3.97 7.48
C ILE A 13 -12.86 4.51 8.35
N LYS A 14 -13.44 3.66 9.20
CA LYS A 14 -14.53 4.03 10.11
C LYS A 14 -14.14 3.73 11.54
N ASN A 15 -14.25 4.72 12.41
CA ASN A 15 -14.17 4.52 13.85
C ASN A 15 -15.46 3.84 14.32
N LEU A 16 -15.34 2.69 14.98
CA LEU A 16 -16.47 1.95 15.56
C LEU A 16 -16.51 2.05 17.09
N SER A 17 -15.64 2.86 17.68
CA SER A 17 -15.63 3.12 19.12
C SER A 17 -16.26 4.46 19.46
N THR A 18 -16.61 4.57 20.73
CA THR A 18 -17.07 5.80 21.37
C THR A 18 -15.93 6.76 21.74
N TYR A 19 -14.68 6.42 21.42
CA TYR A 19 -13.50 7.22 21.71
C TYR A 19 -12.86 7.74 20.42
N PRO A 20 -12.23 8.91 20.43
CA PRO A 20 -11.43 9.35 19.30
C PRO A 20 -10.32 8.35 18.97
N VAL A 21 -10.07 8.16 17.67
CA VAL A 21 -9.00 7.34 17.13
C VAL A 21 -8.10 8.22 16.29
N ILE A 22 -6.81 8.23 16.63
CA ILE A 22 -5.79 8.93 15.84
C ILE A 22 -5.07 7.89 14.99
N VAL A 23 -5.24 7.93 13.67
CA VAL A 23 -4.45 7.10 12.77
C VAL A 23 -3.12 7.82 12.54
N MET A 24 -2.05 7.21 13.05
CA MET A 24 -0.72 7.81 13.08
C MET A 24 0.03 7.53 11.79
N ASN A 25 -0.07 6.29 11.29
CA ASN A 25 0.71 5.84 10.14
C ASN A 25 0.04 4.68 9.39
N ILE A 26 0.31 4.60 8.09
CA ILE A 26 -0.10 3.51 7.20
C ILE A 26 1.17 2.98 6.52
N ARG A 27 1.48 1.70 6.75
CA ARG A 27 2.68 1.05 6.23
C ARG A 27 2.33 -0.15 5.36
N LEU A 28 3.18 -0.44 4.39
CA LEU A 28 3.09 -1.62 3.54
C LEU A 28 4.24 -2.57 3.87
N VAL A 29 3.95 -3.84 4.13
CA VAL A 29 4.96 -4.88 4.33
C VAL A 29 5.32 -5.49 2.99
N ASP A 30 6.58 -5.40 2.60
CA ASP A 30 7.10 -5.96 1.37
C ASP A 30 7.34 -7.50 1.46
N PRO A 31 7.69 -8.20 0.37
CA PRO A 31 7.97 -9.64 0.40
C PRO A 31 9.10 -10.07 1.33
N ARG A 32 9.98 -9.13 1.70
CA ARG A 32 11.12 -9.36 2.61
C ARG A 32 10.71 -9.17 4.08
N GLY A 33 9.47 -8.77 4.35
CA GLY A 33 9.00 -8.41 5.69
C GLY A 33 9.38 -6.99 6.12
N THR A 34 9.85 -6.15 5.19
CA THR A 34 10.26 -4.77 5.48
C THR A 34 9.06 -3.84 5.45
N ASN A 35 8.95 -2.94 6.43
CA ASN A 35 7.94 -1.89 6.43
C ASN A 35 8.32 -0.76 5.46
N ILE A 36 7.38 -0.39 4.61
CA ILE A 36 7.48 0.72 3.66
C ILE A 36 6.47 1.80 4.07
N GLU A 37 6.97 3.00 4.30
CA GLU A 37 6.18 4.17 4.73
C GLU A 37 5.38 4.79 3.58
N SER A 38 4.17 5.29 3.86
CA SER A 38 3.33 5.97 2.86
C SER A 38 3.55 7.49 2.78
N ASN A 39 4.53 8.01 3.51
CA ASN A 39 4.63 9.45 3.80
C ASN A 39 5.45 10.26 2.76
N LEU A 40 5.72 9.68 1.60
CA LEU A 40 6.56 10.27 0.56
C LEU A 40 5.75 11.16 -0.40
N ASN A 41 6.42 12.14 -1.03
CA ASN A 41 5.83 12.89 -2.14
C ASN A 41 5.96 12.11 -3.48
N PRO A 42 5.30 12.54 -4.57
CA PRO A 42 5.34 11.82 -5.85
C PRO A 42 6.75 11.56 -6.38
N GLU A 43 7.66 12.54 -6.29
CA GLU A 43 9.03 12.41 -6.77
C GLU A 43 9.83 11.38 -5.96
N GLN A 44 9.76 11.47 -4.63
CA GLN A 44 10.38 10.51 -3.71
C GLN A 44 9.85 9.09 -3.89
N LEU A 45 8.54 8.94 -4.17
CA LEU A 45 7.94 7.65 -4.47
C LEU A 45 8.56 7.03 -5.72
N GLU A 46 8.75 7.81 -6.79
CA GLU A 46 9.37 7.30 -8.01
C GLU A 46 10.83 6.88 -7.82
N GLU A 47 11.60 7.70 -7.12
CA GLU A 47 13.00 7.42 -6.81
C GLU A 47 13.13 6.15 -5.98
N LYS A 48 12.32 6.05 -4.91
CA LYS A 48 12.33 4.88 -4.05
C LYS A 48 11.86 3.62 -4.79
N SER A 49 10.89 3.72 -5.69
CA SER A 49 10.51 2.62 -6.56
C SER A 49 11.64 2.15 -7.46
N LYS A 50 12.40 3.08 -8.07
CA LYS A 50 13.57 2.71 -8.90
C LYS A 50 14.62 1.98 -8.08
N ALA A 51 14.89 2.44 -6.85
CA ALA A 51 15.83 1.80 -5.94
C ALA A 51 15.36 0.40 -5.52
N LEU A 52 14.13 0.29 -5.02
CA LEU A 52 13.55 -0.98 -4.58
C LEU A 52 13.47 -2.02 -5.71
N ILE A 53 13.10 -1.62 -6.93
CA ILE A 53 13.08 -2.54 -8.08
C ILE A 53 14.47 -3.14 -8.35
N LYS A 54 15.55 -2.38 -8.16
CA LYS A 54 16.91 -2.92 -8.29
C LYS A 54 17.22 -3.90 -7.16
N GLU A 55 16.87 -3.56 -5.92
CA GLU A 55 17.05 -4.46 -4.76
C GLU A 55 16.30 -5.78 -4.93
N TYR A 56 15.03 -5.73 -5.36
CA TYR A 56 14.23 -6.94 -5.61
C TYR A 56 14.87 -7.83 -6.68
N LYS A 57 15.39 -7.23 -7.77
CA LYS A 57 16.09 -7.98 -8.81
C LYS A 57 17.36 -8.67 -8.29
N ILE A 58 18.11 -8.03 -7.39
CA ILE A 58 19.31 -8.60 -6.78
C ILE A 58 18.97 -9.88 -6.00
N ILE A 59 17.81 -9.91 -5.34
CA ILE A 59 17.33 -11.10 -4.60
C ILE A 59 16.45 -12.03 -5.43
N GLY A 60 16.50 -11.94 -6.77
CA GLY A 60 15.82 -12.85 -7.68
C GLY A 60 14.33 -12.58 -7.90
N ILE A 61 13.77 -11.51 -7.35
CA ILE A 61 12.37 -11.11 -7.58
C ILE A 61 12.31 -10.27 -8.87
N SER A 62 11.70 -10.83 -9.90
CA SER A 62 11.42 -10.10 -11.14
C SER A 62 10.21 -9.19 -10.95
N VAL A 63 10.35 -7.90 -11.25
CA VAL A 63 9.27 -6.90 -11.11
C VAL A 63 8.72 -6.49 -12.47
N ALA A 64 7.40 -6.60 -12.64
CA ALA A 64 6.63 -6.12 -13.78
C ALA A 64 5.56 -5.12 -13.33
N ILE A 65 5.87 -3.82 -13.44
CA ILE A 65 4.95 -2.74 -13.02
C ILE A 65 3.61 -2.88 -13.75
N GLY A 66 2.51 -2.78 -13.00
CA GLY A 66 1.14 -2.94 -13.52
C GLY A 66 0.69 -4.38 -13.80
N ALA A 67 1.54 -5.40 -13.60
CA ALA A 67 1.07 -6.79 -13.63
C ALA A 67 0.12 -7.05 -12.46
N ALA A 68 -1.18 -7.20 -12.76
CA ALA A 68 -2.19 -7.54 -11.77
C ALA A 68 -2.38 -9.07 -11.73
N PRO A 69 -2.63 -9.66 -10.54
CA PRO A 69 -3.08 -11.05 -10.45
C PRO A 69 -4.41 -11.20 -11.20
N ALA A 70 -4.59 -12.31 -11.93
CA ALA A 70 -5.78 -12.57 -12.75
C ALA A 70 -7.13 -12.51 -12.00
N ILE A 71 -7.10 -12.49 -10.66
CA ILE A 71 -8.27 -12.58 -9.78
C ILE A 71 -8.77 -11.18 -9.30
N VAL A 72 -8.02 -10.09 -9.54
CA VAL A 72 -8.30 -8.78 -8.90
C VAL A 72 -9.36 -7.93 -9.66
N ALA A 73 -9.94 -8.43 -10.75
CA ALA A 73 -11.00 -7.73 -11.46
C ALA A 73 -12.33 -7.77 -10.68
N GLY A 74 -12.54 -6.82 -9.76
CA GLY A 74 -13.89 -6.43 -9.29
C GLY A 74 -14.26 -6.73 -7.85
N THR A 75 -13.44 -7.43 -7.06
CA THR A 75 -13.74 -7.70 -5.64
C THR A 75 -13.07 -6.70 -4.72
N ALA A 76 -13.87 -5.88 -4.02
CA ALA A 76 -13.41 -5.17 -2.83
C ALA A 76 -12.85 -6.19 -1.84
N ALA A 77 -11.58 -6.04 -1.47
CA ALA A 77 -10.98 -6.87 -0.44
C ALA A 77 -11.58 -6.48 0.92
N SER A 78 -12.69 -7.09 1.31
CA SER A 78 -13.04 -7.18 2.72
C SER A 78 -11.93 -8.00 3.38
N ALA A 79 -11.01 -7.33 4.05
CA ALA A 79 -10.08 -7.99 4.93
C ALA A 79 -10.72 -7.99 6.32
N GLY A 80 -11.11 -9.18 6.80
CA GLY A 80 -11.29 -9.36 8.22
C GLY A 80 -9.95 -9.03 8.86
N ALA A 81 -9.88 -7.93 9.60
CA ALA A 81 -8.64 -7.50 10.18
C ALA A 81 -8.25 -8.49 11.29
N VAL A 82 -7.14 -9.18 11.11
CA VAL A 82 -6.60 -10.09 12.13
C VAL A 82 -5.68 -9.26 13.00
N GLY A 83 -6.16 -8.89 14.19
CA GLY A 83 -5.35 -8.22 15.20
C GLY A 83 -4.34 -9.19 15.82
N THR A 84 -3.20 -9.40 15.18
CA THR A 84 -2.14 -10.31 15.68
C THR A 84 -0.78 -9.66 15.86
N TYR A 85 -0.59 -8.40 15.49
CA TYR A 85 0.65 -7.68 15.81
C TYR A 85 0.53 -7.03 17.18
N LEU A 86 1.16 -7.67 18.18
CA LEU A 86 1.16 -7.35 19.63
C LEU A 86 -0.07 -7.85 20.40
N GLY A 87 -0.14 -9.19 20.55
CA GLY A 87 -0.58 -9.85 21.78
C GLY A 87 -1.82 -9.31 22.49
N ALA A 88 -2.96 -9.20 21.81
CA ALA A 88 -4.28 -9.24 22.44
C ALA A 88 -5.36 -9.44 21.37
N SER A 89 -6.03 -10.59 21.39
CA SER A 89 -7.30 -10.78 20.69
C SER A 89 -8.37 -9.90 21.35
N MET A 90 -8.61 -8.71 20.82
CA MET A 90 -9.72 -7.85 21.23
C MET A 90 -10.48 -7.39 20.00
N LEU A 91 -11.81 -7.33 20.14
CA LEU A 91 -12.73 -6.60 19.28
C LEU A 91 -12.08 -5.28 18.86
N THR A 92 -11.70 -5.17 17.59
CA THR A 92 -10.98 -3.98 17.10
C THR A 92 -11.97 -2.82 17.01
N PRO A 93 -11.75 -1.71 17.73
CA PRO A 93 -12.66 -0.56 17.76
C PRO A 93 -12.77 0.21 16.44
N VAL A 94 -12.15 -0.28 15.37
CA VAL A 94 -12.02 0.40 14.10
C VAL A 94 -12.22 -0.62 12.99
N ALA A 95 -13.06 -0.28 12.01
CA ALA A 95 -13.18 -1.04 10.78
C ALA A 95 -12.43 -0.33 9.66
N PHE A 96 -11.62 -1.11 8.94
CA PHE A 96 -10.86 -0.64 7.79
C PHE A 96 -11.33 -1.43 6.57
N PHE A 97 -11.77 -0.71 5.54
CA PHE A 97 -12.05 -1.26 4.23
C PHE A 97 -11.00 -0.73 3.27
N ALA A 98 -10.16 -1.62 2.73
CA ALA A 98 -9.18 -1.26 1.71
C ALA A 98 -9.56 -1.91 0.38
N ALA A 99 -9.56 -1.12 -0.68
CA ALA A 99 -9.54 -1.62 -2.03
C ALA A 99 -8.21 -1.17 -2.65
N PRO A 100 -7.31 -2.10 -3.03
CA PRO A 100 -6.12 -1.72 -3.77
C PRO A 100 -6.56 -1.18 -5.13
N VAL A 101 -6.08 0.01 -5.48
CA VAL A 101 -6.32 0.58 -6.81
C VAL A 101 -4.98 0.77 -7.49
N VAL A 102 -4.60 -0.24 -8.27
CA VAL A 102 -3.34 -0.23 -8.99
C VAL A 102 -3.44 0.76 -10.13
N TYR A 103 -2.86 1.94 -9.94
CA TYR A 103 -2.57 2.86 -11.02
C TYR A 103 -1.09 2.77 -11.33
N SER A 104 -0.76 2.55 -12.60
CA SER A 104 0.50 3.10 -13.11
C SER A 104 0.11 4.46 -13.76
N MET A 105 0.75 5.65 -13.50
CA MET A 105 1.09 6.92 -14.29
C MET A 105 2.52 7.32 -14.90
N GLY A 106 2.72 7.50 -16.22
CA GLY A 106 4.00 7.62 -16.94
C GLY A 106 4.74 8.92 -16.78
N LYS A 107 6.00 8.93 -17.26
CA LYS A 107 6.98 10.01 -17.04
C LYS A 107 6.38 11.40 -17.22
N TYR A 108 6.74 12.30 -16.28
CA TYR A 108 6.56 13.74 -16.34
C TYR A 108 7.05 14.30 -17.68
N THR A 109 6.16 14.94 -18.45
CA THR A 109 6.52 15.64 -19.69
C THR A 109 6.23 17.14 -19.66
N ASP A 110 5.39 17.64 -18.72
CA ASP A 110 5.02 19.06 -18.61
C ASP A 110 4.84 19.49 -17.13
N MET A 111 5.17 20.74 -16.80
CA MET A 111 4.96 21.35 -15.47
C MET A 111 3.48 21.36 -15.07
N LYS A 112 2.56 21.57 -16.03
CA LYS A 112 1.12 21.51 -15.76
C LYS A 112 0.65 20.13 -15.32
N ASP A 113 1.29 19.08 -15.83
CA ASP A 113 1.00 17.72 -15.39
C ASP A 113 1.53 17.46 -13.98
N LYS A 114 2.70 18.03 -13.62
CA LYS A 114 3.24 17.93 -12.27
C LYS A 114 2.30 18.57 -11.25
N GLU A 115 1.88 19.82 -11.47
CA GLU A 115 0.95 20.53 -10.57
C GLU A 115 -0.38 19.80 -10.40
N ARG A 116 -0.95 19.29 -11.50
CA ARG A 116 -2.19 18.52 -11.47
C ARG A 116 -2.04 17.22 -10.68
N ILE A 117 -0.92 16.51 -10.85
CA ILE A 117 -0.63 15.27 -10.12
C ILE A 117 -0.46 15.56 -8.64
N GLU A 118 0.34 16.56 -8.27
CA GLU A 118 0.55 16.96 -6.88
C GLU A 118 -0.77 17.41 -6.23
N GLY A 119 -1.60 18.15 -6.95
CA GLY A 119 -2.94 18.54 -6.49
C GLY A 119 -3.84 17.35 -6.19
N GLU A 120 -3.95 16.40 -7.12
CA GLU A 120 -4.75 15.18 -6.89
C GLU A 120 -4.14 14.26 -5.82
N PHE A 121 -2.82 14.17 -5.74
CA PHE A 121 -2.10 13.42 -4.72
C PHE A 121 -2.40 13.98 -3.33
N ASN A 122 -2.22 15.29 -3.13
CA ASN A 122 -2.47 15.94 -1.85
C ASN A 122 -3.95 15.90 -1.45
N LYS A 123 -4.86 16.02 -2.42
CA LYS A 123 -6.31 15.91 -2.18
C LYS A 123 -6.73 14.54 -1.68
N ARG A 124 -6.07 13.47 -2.13
CA ARG A 124 -6.43 12.08 -1.80
C ARG A 124 -5.63 11.53 -0.63
N ARG A 125 -4.41 12.02 -0.41
CA ARG A 125 -3.47 11.45 0.55
C ARG A 125 -4.01 11.56 1.97
N LEU A 126 -4.10 10.42 2.63
CA LEU A 126 -4.26 10.33 4.07
C LEU A 126 -2.89 10.55 4.74
N THR A 127 -2.78 11.63 5.50
CA THR A 127 -1.69 11.86 6.45
C THR A 127 -2.14 11.39 7.84
N MET A 128 -1.51 11.86 8.93
CA MET A 128 -2.07 11.65 10.26
C MET A 128 -3.43 12.34 10.37
N PHE A 129 -4.46 11.62 10.81
CA PHE A 129 -5.81 12.16 10.99
C PHE A 129 -6.48 11.57 12.24
N THR A 130 -7.48 12.29 12.75
CA THR A 130 -8.29 11.87 13.89
C THR A 130 -9.71 11.57 13.40
N LEU A 131 -10.30 10.49 13.89
CA LEU A 131 -11.69 10.13 13.69
C LEU A 131 -12.43 10.18 15.04
N SER A 132 -13.50 10.94 15.09
CA SER A 132 -14.46 11.00 16.19
C SER A 132 -15.31 9.72 16.24
N ASP A 133 -16.19 9.61 17.24
CA ASP A 133 -17.15 8.50 17.36
C ASP A 133 -17.95 8.34 16.05
N ASN A 134 -18.00 7.11 15.52
CA ASN A 134 -18.71 6.72 14.31
C ASN A 134 -18.31 7.47 13.03
N GLU A 135 -17.26 8.29 13.08
CA GLU A 135 -16.76 9.04 11.94
C GLU A 135 -16.11 8.11 10.93
N ALA A 136 -16.29 8.43 9.65
CA ALA A 136 -15.65 7.73 8.55
C ALA A 136 -14.92 8.71 7.63
N ILE A 137 -13.74 8.32 7.17
CA ILE A 137 -12.97 9.04 6.17
C ILE A 137 -12.68 8.14 4.97
N ARG A 138 -12.61 8.77 3.80
CA ARG A 138 -12.15 8.14 2.57
C ARG A 138 -10.93 8.88 2.04
N GLY A 139 -9.92 8.13 1.63
CA GLY A 139 -8.71 8.68 1.03
C GLY A 139 -7.75 7.57 0.63
N SER A 140 -6.49 7.91 0.42
CA SER A 140 -5.50 7.01 -0.15
C SER A 140 -4.16 7.08 0.59
N ALA A 141 -3.46 5.96 0.66
CA ALA A 141 -2.03 5.93 0.97
C ALA A 141 -1.27 5.54 -0.30
N PHE A 142 -0.12 6.17 -0.50
CA PHE A 142 0.70 5.97 -1.69
C PHE A 142 2.02 5.33 -1.29
N PHE A 143 2.42 4.29 -2.02
CA PHE A 143 3.64 3.53 -1.73
C PHE A 143 4.49 3.41 -2.99
N PRO A 144 5.82 3.28 -2.88
CA PRO A 144 6.62 2.88 -4.03
C PRO A 144 6.16 1.50 -4.54
N ILE A 145 6.54 1.15 -5.76
CA ILE A 145 6.23 -0.16 -6.36
C ILE A 145 6.81 -1.27 -5.49
N VAL A 146 5.92 -2.07 -4.90
CA VAL A 146 6.27 -3.23 -4.10
C VAL A 146 5.70 -4.48 -4.79
N PRO A 147 6.53 -5.40 -5.29
CA PRO A 147 6.06 -6.68 -5.80
C PRO A 147 5.48 -7.51 -4.66
N ASN A 148 4.39 -8.22 -4.91
CA ASN A 148 3.75 -9.18 -4.01
C ASN A 148 3.67 -8.70 -2.53
N PRO A 149 3.09 -7.52 -2.28
CA PRO A 149 2.99 -6.96 -0.93
C PRO A 149 2.20 -7.89 -0.01
N LYS A 150 2.57 -7.93 1.27
CA LYS A 150 2.04 -8.92 2.23
C LYS A 150 0.92 -8.37 3.10
N THR A 151 1.16 -7.22 3.70
CA THR A 151 0.28 -6.68 4.75
C THR A 151 0.24 -5.16 4.67
N LEU A 152 -0.95 -4.57 4.81
CA LEU A 152 -1.10 -3.16 5.18
C LEU A 152 -1.21 -3.05 6.69
N VAL A 153 -0.40 -2.20 7.30
CA VAL A 153 -0.36 -1.99 8.74
C VAL A 153 -0.82 -0.58 9.06
N PHE A 154 -1.90 -0.46 9.83
CA PHE A 154 -2.39 0.80 10.37
C PHE A 154 -1.93 0.93 11.80
N GLU A 155 -1.12 1.93 12.08
CA GLU A 155 -0.77 2.31 13.45
C GLU A 155 -1.74 3.38 13.92
N TYR A 156 -2.39 3.15 15.05
CA TYR A 156 -3.39 4.05 15.59
C TYR A 156 -3.32 4.16 17.10
N GLN A 157 -3.74 5.30 17.61
CA GLN A 157 -3.87 5.56 19.04
C GLN A 157 -5.35 5.70 19.40
N THR A 158 -5.76 5.01 20.46
CA THR A 158 -7.07 5.18 21.09
C THR A 158 -6.90 5.02 22.59
N GLN A 159 -7.59 5.85 23.38
CA GLN A 159 -7.49 5.81 24.85
C GLN A 159 -6.02 5.82 25.36
N ASN A 160 -5.15 6.62 24.73
CA ASN A 160 -3.72 6.71 25.03
C ASN A 160 -2.91 5.40 24.87
N LYS A 161 -3.45 4.41 24.14
CA LYS A 161 -2.74 3.18 23.78
C LYS A 161 -2.47 3.18 22.29
N ILE A 162 -1.21 3.00 21.92
CA ILE A 162 -0.81 2.74 20.53
C ILE A 162 -1.09 1.28 20.22
N LYS A 163 -1.72 1.04 19.08
CA LYS A 163 -2.07 -0.28 18.56
C LYS A 163 -1.72 -0.33 17.08
N ALA A 164 -1.51 -1.55 16.59
CA ALA A 164 -1.32 -1.81 15.17
C ALA A 164 -2.42 -2.76 14.67
N LEU A 165 -2.92 -2.51 13.48
CA LEU A 165 -3.83 -3.41 12.78
C LEU A 165 -3.22 -3.85 11.47
N GLY A 166 -3.04 -5.17 11.30
CA GLY A 166 -2.58 -5.78 10.06
C GLY A 166 -3.75 -6.22 9.18
N MET A 167 -3.67 -5.88 7.90
CA MET A 167 -4.59 -6.30 6.86
C MET A 167 -3.84 -7.14 5.83
N SER A 168 -4.18 -8.42 5.72
CA SER A 168 -3.57 -9.32 4.73
C SER A 168 -3.92 -8.88 3.30
N LEU A 169 -2.92 -8.93 2.42
CA LEU A 169 -3.02 -8.59 1.00
C LEU A 169 -2.98 -9.83 0.09
N GLU A 170 -3.26 -11.02 0.63
CA GLU A 170 -3.30 -12.27 -0.15
C GLU A 170 -4.19 -12.20 -1.40
N LYS A 171 -5.29 -11.43 -1.35
CA LYS A 171 -6.19 -11.22 -2.50
C LYS A 171 -5.50 -10.54 -3.69
N ILE A 172 -4.38 -9.85 -3.47
CA ILE A 172 -3.55 -9.25 -4.52
C ILE A 172 -2.16 -9.90 -4.60
N ALA A 173 -2.02 -11.14 -4.09
CA ALA A 173 -0.79 -11.89 -4.21
C ALA A 173 -0.37 -12.04 -5.69
N GLY A 174 0.90 -11.78 -5.97
CA GLY A 174 1.42 -11.73 -7.34
C GLY A 174 1.39 -10.35 -8.01
N LEU A 175 0.88 -9.31 -7.33
CA LEU A 175 0.97 -7.93 -7.83
C LEU A 175 2.41 -7.57 -8.18
N HIS A 176 2.61 -6.98 -9.35
CA HIS A 176 3.91 -6.61 -9.92
C HIS A 176 4.95 -7.72 -10.05
N ILE A 177 4.56 -8.99 -9.96
CA ILE A 177 5.49 -10.09 -10.22
C ILE A 177 5.63 -10.29 -11.72
N GLY A 178 6.87 -10.17 -12.19
CA GLY A 178 7.24 -10.51 -13.56
C GLY A 178 7.36 -12.02 -13.77
N PRO A 179 7.45 -12.48 -15.01
CA PRO A 179 7.65 -13.89 -15.31
C PRO A 179 8.91 -14.41 -14.61
N PRO A 180 8.94 -15.70 -14.22
CA PRO A 180 10.14 -16.31 -13.66
C PRO A 180 11.31 -16.14 -14.64
N LYS A 181 12.51 -15.89 -14.10
CA LYS A 181 13.73 -15.83 -14.91
C LYS A 181 13.88 -17.19 -15.59
N LYS A 182 13.89 -17.24 -16.93
CA LYS A 182 14.17 -18.49 -17.65
C LYS A 182 15.53 -19.00 -17.19
N PRO A 183 15.69 -20.32 -16.92
CA PRO A 183 17.00 -20.87 -16.67
C PRO A 183 17.87 -20.54 -17.88
N GLU A 184 19.05 -19.98 -17.59
CA GLU A 184 20.08 -19.75 -18.59
C GLU A 184 20.38 -21.14 -19.18
N LYS A 185 20.21 -21.29 -20.50
CA LYS A 185 20.54 -22.56 -21.14
C LYS A 185 22.00 -22.83 -20.81
N GLU A 186 22.28 -23.87 -20.04
CA GLU A 186 23.62 -24.45 -19.99
C GLU A 186 23.97 -24.78 -21.45
N GLU A 187 24.83 -23.95 -22.05
CA GLU A 187 25.55 -24.35 -23.24
C GLU A 187 26.40 -25.54 -22.82
N LEU A 188 25.87 -26.74 -23.08
CA LEU A 188 26.62 -27.97 -23.14
C LEU A 188 27.79 -27.72 -24.10
N LYS A 189 28.97 -27.49 -23.53
CA LYS A 189 30.25 -27.54 -24.23
C LYS A 189 30.73 -28.98 -24.31
#